data_AF-A0A814UG90-F1
#
_entry.id   AF-A0A814UG90-F1
#
_cell.length_a   1.000
_cell.length_b   1.000
_cell.length_c   1.000
_cell.angle_alpha   90.00
_cell.angle_beta   90.00
_cell.angle_gamma   90.00
#
_symmetry.space_group_name_H-M   'P 1'
#
loop_
_entity.id
_entity.type
_entity.pdbx_description
1 polymer ?
#
loop_
_entity_poly.entity_id
_entity_poly.type
_entity_poly.pdbx_seq_one_letter_code
_entity_poly.pdbx_strand_id
1 'polypeptide(L)'
;MATALLPNDNFYTNTDDKSLEIFSLIWLDANEGVEDTRDTEVKLRPIINHIKKFQDVKQCQQYIEQRSKNDRLILIVSGRLGLEIVPYIHQLRQVISIYVCCKDKKNNEQWTYKFTKVKSVVVNLDELVSQITTDHKIQKKVEEPFSIYTFTTSVGAGKSTTEVNGEFVFSQILVDCLLQLKSTDTDKNELMSCCQNEYDGNHTELNNLREFEEDYSPDKVLWWYTKETFF
;
A
#
# COMPACT_ATOMS: atom_id res chain seq x y z
N MET A 1 -32.13 37.80 -10.45
CA MET A 1 -32.38 36.36 -10.68
C MET A 1 -31.21 35.81 -11.47
N ALA A 2 -30.28 35.14 -10.79
CA ALA A 2 -29.15 34.46 -11.41
C ALA A 2 -29.13 33.05 -10.81
N THR A 3 -29.49 32.06 -11.62
CA THR A 3 -29.55 30.66 -11.24
C THR A 3 -28.15 30.09 -11.39
N ALA A 4 -27.48 29.80 -10.27
CA ALA A 4 -26.23 29.08 -10.27
C ALA A 4 -26.52 27.60 -10.56
N LEU A 5 -26.00 27.10 -11.68
CA LEU A 5 -25.95 25.68 -11.99
C LEU A 5 -24.89 25.04 -11.08
N LEU A 6 -25.33 24.17 -10.17
CA LEU A 6 -24.42 23.29 -9.42
C LEU A 6 -23.90 22.20 -10.37
N PRO A 7 -22.59 21.92 -10.40
CA PRO A 7 -22.07 20.74 -11.09
C PRO A 7 -22.53 19.49 -10.35
N ASN A 8 -23.20 18.64 -11.10
CA ASN A 8 -23.77 17.38 -10.65
C ASN A 8 -22.70 16.29 -10.79
N ASP A 9 -21.69 16.32 -9.93
CA ASP A 9 -20.68 15.26 -9.88
C ASP A 9 -21.06 14.26 -8.79
N ASN A 10 -21.84 13.26 -9.20
CA ASN A 10 -22.02 12.02 -8.46
C ASN A 10 -20.68 11.26 -8.43
N PHE A 11 -19.77 11.69 -7.55
CA PHE A 11 -18.68 10.84 -7.07
C PHE A 11 -19.25 9.82 -6.09
N TYR A 12 -19.91 8.79 -6.61
CA TYR A 12 -19.97 7.51 -5.89
C TYR A 12 -18.59 6.88 -6.00
N THR A 13 -17.61 7.39 -5.26
CA THR A 13 -16.42 6.62 -4.96
C THR A 13 -16.89 5.46 -4.10
N ASN A 14 -16.77 4.24 -4.63
CA ASN A 14 -16.99 3.02 -3.89
C ASN A 14 -16.10 3.06 -2.64
N THR A 15 -16.69 3.35 -1.47
CA THR A 15 -15.98 3.65 -0.21
C THR A 15 -15.43 2.41 0.47
N ASP A 16 -15.74 1.20 -0.03
CA ASP A 16 -15.38 -0.08 0.58
C ASP A 16 -13.98 -0.61 0.20
N ASP A 17 -13.18 0.17 -0.52
CA ASP A 17 -11.87 -0.30 -0.97
C ASP A 17 -10.76 0.75 -0.79
N LYS A 18 -10.79 1.40 0.38
CA LYS A 18 -9.66 2.17 0.89
C LYS A 18 -8.96 1.30 1.94
N SER A 19 -7.79 0.79 1.59
CA SER A 19 -6.89 0.21 2.59
C SER A 19 -6.10 1.31 3.28
N LEU A 20 -5.70 1.04 4.51
CA LEU A 20 -4.75 1.85 5.27
C LEU A 20 -3.30 1.60 4.84
N GLU A 21 -3.05 0.62 3.97
CA GLU A 21 -1.71 0.29 3.50
C GLU A 21 -1.21 1.22 2.39
N ILE A 22 0.10 1.43 2.38
CA ILE A 22 0.79 2.19 1.33
C ILE A 22 0.73 1.45 0.00
N PHE A 23 0.80 0.11 0.04
CA PHE A 23 0.85 -0.76 -1.12
C PHE A 23 -0.39 -1.64 -1.22
N SER A 24 -0.80 -1.93 -2.44
CA SER A 24 -1.85 -2.92 -2.72
C SER A 24 -1.29 -4.00 -3.64
N LEU A 25 -1.52 -5.26 -3.30
CA LEU A 25 -1.14 -6.40 -4.11
C LEU A 25 -2.32 -6.86 -4.96
N ILE A 26 -2.12 -6.91 -6.27
CA ILE A 26 -3.08 -7.42 -7.23
C ILE A 26 -2.57 -8.76 -7.74
N TRP A 27 -3.40 -9.79 -7.64
CA TRP A 27 -3.10 -11.12 -8.14
C TRP A 27 -4.06 -11.45 -9.30
N LEU A 28 -3.52 -11.64 -10.49
CA LEU A 28 -4.26 -12.08 -11.67
C LEU A 28 -3.86 -13.51 -12.07
N ASP A 29 -4.74 -14.46 -11.76
CA ASP A 29 -4.58 -15.87 -12.12
C ASP A 29 -5.92 -16.50 -12.48
N ALA A 30 -5.96 -17.21 -13.61
CA ALA A 30 -7.16 -17.84 -14.13
C ALA A 30 -7.47 -19.18 -13.44
N ASN A 31 -6.53 -19.74 -12.65
CA ASN A 31 -6.67 -21.06 -12.03
C ASN A 31 -6.83 -20.96 -10.50
N GLU A 32 -7.98 -20.51 -10.01
CA GLU A 32 -8.32 -20.71 -8.59
C GLU A 32 -8.67 -22.18 -8.35
N GLY A 33 -7.69 -22.97 -7.89
CA GLY A 33 -7.96 -24.38 -7.57
C GLY A 33 -6.77 -25.23 -7.13
N VAL A 34 -5.54 -24.71 -7.16
CA VAL A 34 -4.38 -25.44 -6.63
C VAL A 34 -4.10 -24.96 -5.21
N GLU A 35 -3.96 -25.90 -4.26
CA GLU A 35 -3.61 -25.64 -2.85
C GLU A 35 -2.49 -24.59 -2.69
N ASP A 36 -1.55 -24.57 -3.63
CA ASP A 36 -0.45 -23.60 -3.78
C ASP A 36 -0.86 -22.11 -3.71
N THR A 37 -2.04 -21.73 -4.20
CA THR A 37 -2.47 -20.31 -4.23
C THR A 37 -2.95 -19.80 -2.87
N ARG A 38 -3.50 -20.68 -2.01
CA ARG A 38 -3.88 -20.32 -0.64
C ARG A 38 -2.65 -20.17 0.25
N ASP A 39 -1.71 -21.09 0.13
CA ASP A 39 -0.45 -21.05 0.90
C ASP A 39 0.36 -19.79 0.62
N THR A 40 0.35 -19.33 -0.62
CA THR A 40 1.06 -18.11 -1.00
C THR A 40 0.37 -16.86 -0.48
N GLU A 41 -0.96 -16.80 -0.50
CA GLU A 41 -1.70 -15.68 0.10
C GLU A 41 -1.39 -15.56 1.59
N VAL A 42 -1.40 -16.68 2.33
CA VAL A 42 -1.04 -16.70 3.76
C VAL A 42 0.38 -16.19 3.99
N LYS A 43 1.33 -16.51 3.09
CA LYS A 43 2.71 -16.00 3.15
C LYS A 43 2.83 -14.52 2.79
N LEU A 44 1.94 -14.00 1.93
CA LEU A 44 1.99 -12.61 1.46
C LEU A 44 1.22 -11.64 2.36
N ARG A 45 0.16 -12.10 3.04
CA ARG A 45 -0.65 -11.33 3.98
C ARG A 45 0.17 -10.53 5.01
N PRO A 46 1.22 -11.09 5.66
CA PRO A 46 2.05 -10.33 6.60
C PRO A 46 2.96 -9.28 5.95
N ILE A 47 3.11 -9.31 4.63
CA ILE A 47 3.97 -8.37 3.89
C ILE A 47 3.11 -7.24 3.32
N ILE A 48 1.97 -7.59 2.73
CA ILE A 48 0.97 -6.69 2.16
C ILE A 48 -0.39 -7.29 2.49
N ASN A 49 -1.14 -6.64 3.38
CA ASN A 49 -2.45 -7.09 3.81
C ASN A 49 -3.53 -6.83 2.75
N HIS A 50 -3.41 -5.74 1.98
CA HIS A 50 -4.38 -5.43 0.92
C HIS A 50 -4.10 -6.23 -0.34
N ILE A 51 -4.71 -7.41 -0.41
CA ILE A 51 -4.61 -8.33 -1.55
C ILE A 51 -5.94 -8.36 -2.31
N LYS A 52 -5.91 -8.11 -3.61
CA LYS A 52 -7.06 -8.25 -4.52
C LYS A 52 -6.79 -9.30 -5.59
N LYS A 53 -7.70 -10.25 -5.72
CA LYS A 53 -7.60 -11.36 -6.67
C LYS A 53 -8.55 -11.15 -7.84
N PHE A 54 -8.07 -11.49 -9.03
CA PHE A 54 -8.82 -11.43 -10.27
C PHE A 54 -8.55 -12.69 -11.10
N GLN A 55 -9.61 -13.20 -11.74
CA GLN A 55 -9.51 -14.28 -12.71
C GLN A 55 -9.61 -13.77 -14.15
N ASP A 56 -10.26 -12.61 -14.35
CA ASP A 56 -10.49 -12.00 -15.64
C ASP A 56 -9.56 -10.81 -15.88
N VAL A 57 -8.92 -10.81 -17.06
CA VAL A 57 -7.96 -9.78 -17.47
C VAL A 57 -8.62 -8.41 -17.56
N LYS A 58 -9.85 -8.32 -18.10
CA LYS A 58 -10.51 -7.04 -18.33
C LYS A 58 -10.94 -6.42 -17.01
N GLN A 59 -11.49 -7.21 -16.09
CA GLN A 59 -11.85 -6.73 -14.76
C GLN A 59 -10.62 -6.24 -14.00
N CYS A 60 -9.51 -6.99 -14.05
CA CYS A 60 -8.24 -6.60 -13.43
C CYS A 60 -7.71 -5.29 -14.03
N GLN A 61 -7.70 -5.18 -15.36
CA GLN A 61 -7.25 -3.96 -16.05
C GLN A 61 -8.11 -2.76 -15.69
N GLN A 62 -9.44 -2.89 -15.74
CA GLN A 62 -10.37 -1.81 -15.38
C GLN A 62 -10.16 -1.36 -13.93
N TYR A 63 -9.96 -2.30 -13.02
CA TYR A 63 -9.66 -1.98 -11.63
C TYR A 63 -8.37 -1.14 -11.52
N ILE A 64 -7.28 -1.56 -12.16
CA ILE A 64 -5.98 -0.85 -12.13
C ILE A 64 -6.10 0.57 -12.74
N GLU A 65 -6.83 0.69 -13.85
CA GLU A 65 -6.98 1.96 -14.58
C GLU A 65 -7.81 2.99 -13.80
N GLN A 66 -8.78 2.53 -12.99
CA GLN A 66 -9.65 3.38 -12.18
C GLN A 66 -8.99 3.85 -10.87
N ARG A 67 -7.85 3.27 -10.48
CA ARG A 67 -7.11 3.65 -9.26
C ARG A 67 -6.45 5.02 -9.38
N SER A 68 -6.20 5.64 -8.23
CA SER A 68 -5.52 6.92 -8.18
C SER A 68 -4.07 6.77 -8.66
N LYS A 69 -3.54 7.81 -9.32
CA LYS A 69 -2.13 7.84 -9.76
C LYS A 69 -1.13 7.82 -8.60
N ASN A 70 -1.61 8.06 -7.38
CA ASN A 70 -0.81 8.03 -6.16
C ASN A 70 -0.79 6.65 -5.48
N ASP A 71 -1.69 5.74 -5.88
CA ASP A 71 -1.73 4.39 -5.34
C ASP A 71 -0.47 3.61 -5.76
N ARG A 72 -0.06 2.64 -4.94
CA ARG A 72 1.16 1.85 -5.17
C ARG A 72 0.80 0.38 -5.35
N LEU A 73 0.55 0.02 -6.61
CA LEU A 73 0.05 -1.29 -7.00
C LEU A 73 1.22 -2.21 -7.40
N ILE A 74 1.27 -3.37 -6.76
CA ILE A 74 2.15 -4.48 -7.14
C ILE A 74 1.30 -5.53 -7.83
N LEU A 75 1.68 -5.95 -9.03
CA LEU A 75 0.94 -6.98 -9.78
C LEU A 75 1.69 -8.31 -9.78
N ILE A 76 1.03 -9.39 -9.37
CA ILE A 76 1.41 -10.77 -9.66
C ILE A 76 0.50 -11.26 -10.78
N VAL A 77 1.08 -11.79 -11.85
CA VAL A 77 0.32 -12.27 -13.00
C VAL A 77 0.90 -13.57 -13.55
N SER A 78 0.05 -14.47 -14.02
CA SER A 78 0.54 -15.67 -14.72
C SER A 78 1.16 -15.32 -16.08
N GLY A 79 2.14 -16.10 -16.56
CA GLY A 79 2.85 -15.80 -17.82
C GLY A 79 1.95 -15.50 -19.03
N ARG A 80 0.89 -16.30 -19.23
CA ARG A 80 -0.08 -16.10 -20.32
C ARG A 80 -0.88 -14.80 -20.16
N LEU A 81 -1.45 -14.57 -18.98
CA LEU A 81 -2.26 -13.36 -18.74
C LEU A 81 -1.39 -12.09 -18.73
N GLY A 82 -0.12 -12.23 -18.35
CA GLY A 82 0.88 -11.15 -18.35
C GLY A 82 1.12 -10.60 -19.75
N LEU A 83 1.25 -11.48 -20.75
CA LEU A 83 1.36 -11.08 -22.16
C LEU A 83 0.18 -10.22 -22.63
N GLU A 84 -1.01 -10.50 -22.11
CA GLU A 84 -2.23 -9.80 -22.47
C GLU A 84 -2.34 -8.46 -21.75
N ILE A 85 -2.11 -8.40 -20.43
CA ILE A 85 -2.39 -7.19 -19.63
C ILE A 85 -1.23 -6.19 -19.58
N VAL A 86 0.02 -6.66 -19.49
CA VAL A 86 1.19 -5.82 -19.21
C VAL A 86 1.38 -4.70 -20.24
N PRO A 87 1.21 -4.91 -21.56
CA PRO A 87 1.32 -3.85 -22.55
C PRO A 87 0.40 -2.64 -22.31
N TYR A 88 -0.74 -2.83 -21.65
CA TYR A 88 -1.72 -1.77 -21.40
C TYR A 88 -1.45 -1.01 -20.10
N ILE A 89 -0.93 -1.71 -19.07
CA ILE A 89 -0.81 -1.14 -17.72
C ILE A 89 0.61 -0.71 -17.36
N HIS A 90 1.65 -1.17 -18.08
CA HIS A 90 3.05 -0.94 -17.64
C HIS A 90 3.44 0.53 -17.56
N GLN A 91 2.77 1.42 -18.30
CA GLN A 91 3.05 2.86 -18.27
C GLN A 91 2.35 3.59 -17.12
N LEU A 92 1.32 2.96 -16.52
CA LEU A 92 0.52 3.57 -15.46
C LEU A 92 1.38 3.81 -14.22
N ARG A 93 1.43 5.06 -13.74
CA ARG A 93 2.27 5.45 -12.59
C ARG A 93 1.98 4.62 -11.35
N GLN A 94 0.71 4.32 -11.12
CA GLN A 94 0.26 3.58 -9.95
C GLN A 94 0.75 2.12 -9.94
N VAL A 95 1.15 1.55 -11.08
CA VAL A 95 1.80 0.22 -11.13
C VAL A 95 3.29 0.42 -10.90
N ILE A 96 3.82 -0.13 -9.80
CA ILE A 96 5.23 0.06 -9.41
C ILE A 96 6.11 -1.13 -9.77
N SER A 97 5.57 -2.34 -9.63
CA SER A 97 6.25 -3.60 -9.86
C SER A 97 5.28 -4.62 -10.43
N ILE A 98 5.79 -5.44 -11.36
CA ILE A 98 5.07 -6.57 -11.95
C ILE A 98 5.94 -7.82 -11.79
N TYR A 99 5.35 -8.89 -11.26
CA TYR A 99 5.96 -10.20 -11.10
C TYR A 99 5.21 -11.21 -11.94
N VAL A 100 5.93 -11.94 -12.78
CA VAL A 100 5.32 -12.91 -13.69
C VAL A 100 5.57 -14.32 -13.16
N CYS A 101 4.51 -15.00 -12.74
CA CYS A 101 4.59 -16.38 -12.27
C CYS A 101 4.33 -17.35 -13.43
N CYS A 102 5.31 -18.17 -13.80
CA CYS A 102 5.14 -19.15 -14.86
C CYS A 102 6.10 -20.33 -14.73
N LYS A 103 5.63 -21.54 -15.09
CA LYS A 103 6.48 -22.73 -15.22
C LYS A 103 7.49 -22.63 -16.38
N ASP A 104 7.14 -21.90 -17.43
CA ASP A 104 7.96 -21.72 -18.63
C ASP A 104 8.69 -20.37 -18.61
N LYS A 105 9.76 -20.32 -17.81
CA LYS A 105 10.56 -19.10 -17.60
C LYS A 105 11.16 -18.55 -18.90
N LYS A 106 11.75 -19.41 -19.74
CA LYS A 106 12.50 -19.01 -20.94
C LYS A 106 11.65 -18.29 -21.96
N ASN A 107 10.43 -18.77 -22.22
CA ASN A 107 9.53 -18.13 -23.18
C ASN A 107 9.02 -16.78 -22.67
N ASN A 108 8.85 -16.63 -21.36
CA ASN A 108 8.32 -15.40 -20.78
C ASN A 108 9.40 -14.32 -20.60
N GLU A 109 10.65 -14.69 -20.35
CA GLU A 109 11.77 -13.75 -20.29
C GLU A 109 11.94 -12.94 -21.59
N GLN A 110 11.57 -13.51 -22.74
CA GLN A 110 11.70 -12.86 -24.05
C GLN A 110 10.74 -11.69 -24.29
N TRP A 111 9.66 -11.57 -23.54
CA TRP A 111 8.78 -10.41 -23.69
C TRP A 111 8.89 -9.46 -22.51
N THR A 112 9.23 -9.97 -21.32
CA THR A 112 9.33 -9.16 -20.10
C THR A 112 10.47 -8.17 -20.13
N TYR A 113 11.59 -8.45 -20.82
CA TYR A 113 12.70 -7.49 -20.95
C TYR A 113 12.30 -6.15 -21.57
N LYS A 114 11.19 -6.13 -22.33
CA LYS A 114 10.65 -4.90 -22.97
C LYS A 114 9.99 -3.96 -21.95
N PHE A 115 9.67 -4.45 -20.76
CA PHE A 115 8.87 -3.75 -19.77
C PHE A 115 9.68 -3.56 -18.49
N THR A 116 10.18 -2.34 -18.26
CA THR A 116 11.06 -1.99 -17.13
C THR A 116 10.45 -2.22 -15.75
N LYS A 117 9.12 -2.27 -15.66
CA LYS A 117 8.39 -2.54 -14.41
C LYS A 117 8.23 -4.03 -14.11
N VAL A 118 8.52 -4.90 -15.05
CA VAL A 118 8.57 -6.35 -14.78
C VAL A 118 9.88 -6.64 -14.06
N LYS A 119 9.77 -6.97 -12.77
CA LYS A 119 10.93 -7.18 -11.89
C LYS A 119 11.53 -8.56 -12.07
N SER A 120 10.67 -9.58 -12.21
CA SER A 120 11.15 -10.95 -12.40
C SER A 120 10.11 -11.86 -13.05
N VAL A 121 10.63 -12.95 -13.61
CA VAL A 121 9.86 -14.13 -14.03
C VAL A 121 10.22 -15.26 -13.07
N VAL A 122 9.23 -15.70 -12.31
CA VAL A 122 9.40 -16.64 -11.20
C VAL A 122 8.67 -17.94 -11.50
N VAL A 123 9.31 -19.05 -11.15
CA VAL A 123 8.73 -20.40 -11.28
C VAL A 123 8.17 -20.88 -9.94
N ASN A 124 8.81 -20.51 -8.84
CA ASN A 124 8.49 -20.96 -7.49
C ASN A 124 7.86 -19.84 -6.64
N LEU A 125 6.76 -20.15 -5.97
CA LEU A 125 6.04 -19.22 -5.09
C LEU A 125 6.88 -18.74 -3.90
N ASP A 126 7.77 -19.57 -3.34
CA ASP A 126 8.68 -19.14 -2.26
C ASP A 126 9.70 -18.10 -2.74
N GLU A 127 10.18 -18.25 -3.97
CA GLU A 127 11.05 -17.26 -4.61
C GLU A 127 10.28 -15.94 -4.83
N LEU A 128 9.01 -16.02 -5.24
CA LEU A 128 8.14 -14.87 -5.43
C LEU A 128 7.91 -14.11 -4.12
N VAL A 129 7.56 -14.82 -3.05
CA VAL A 129 7.36 -14.24 -1.72
C VAL A 129 8.65 -13.57 -1.23
N SER A 130 9.79 -14.23 -1.37
CA SER A 130 11.09 -13.67 -0.96
C SER A 130 11.46 -12.38 -1.72
N GLN A 131 11.23 -12.36 -3.04
CA GLN A 131 11.48 -11.18 -3.87
C GLN A 131 10.54 -10.03 -3.53
N ILE A 132 9.23 -10.30 -3.41
CA ILE A 132 8.26 -9.28 -3.02
C ILE A 132 8.60 -8.73 -1.63
N THR A 133 8.95 -9.59 -0.66
CA THR A 133 9.36 -9.15 0.68
C THR A 133 10.54 -8.17 0.62
N THR A 134 11.57 -8.53 -0.13
CA THR A 134 12.80 -7.72 -0.23
C THR A 134 12.53 -6.39 -0.91
N ASP A 135 11.83 -6.43 -2.05
CA ASP A 135 11.50 -5.24 -2.83
C ASP A 135 10.52 -4.34 -2.05
N HIS A 136 9.55 -4.91 -1.35
CA HIS A 136 8.62 -4.18 -0.49
C HIS A 136 9.35 -3.45 0.64
N LYS A 137 10.30 -4.11 1.33
CA LYS A 137 11.10 -3.45 2.38
C LYS A 137 11.92 -2.28 1.84
N ILE A 138 12.45 -2.39 0.61
CA ILE A 138 13.18 -1.30 -0.04
C ILE A 138 12.22 -0.18 -0.45
N GLN A 139 11.08 -0.52 -1.04
CA GLN A 139 10.09 0.45 -1.51
C GLN A 139 9.39 1.19 -0.36
N LYS A 140 9.01 0.51 0.74
CA LYS A 140 8.44 1.15 1.94
C LYS A 140 9.37 2.25 2.45
N LYS A 141 10.68 2.00 2.52
CA LYS A 141 11.68 3.02 2.93
C LYS A 141 11.78 4.24 1.99
N VAL A 142 11.50 4.06 0.70
CA VAL A 142 11.61 5.14 -0.30
C VAL A 142 10.29 5.89 -0.45
N GLU A 143 9.17 5.19 -0.31
CA GLU A 143 7.82 5.70 -0.58
C GLU A 143 7.09 6.16 0.69
N GLU A 144 7.58 5.83 1.88
CA GLU A 144 7.01 6.32 3.14
C GLU A 144 7.01 7.86 3.17
N PRO A 145 5.82 8.49 3.26
CA PRO A 145 5.69 9.94 3.19
C PRO A 145 6.12 10.69 4.47
N PHE A 146 6.83 10.03 5.40
CA PHE A 146 7.18 10.61 6.72
C PHE A 146 8.53 11.33 6.78
N SER A 147 9.07 11.78 5.65
CA SER A 147 9.95 12.94 5.73
C SER A 147 9.06 14.16 5.95
N ILE A 148 8.83 14.52 7.22
CA ILE A 148 8.54 15.92 7.55
C ILE A 148 9.77 16.68 7.03
N TYR A 149 9.72 17.12 5.77
CA TYR A 149 10.74 17.96 5.17
C TYR A 149 10.62 19.32 5.85
N THR A 150 11.22 19.44 7.04
CA THR A 150 11.39 20.70 7.78
C THR A 150 12.53 21.55 7.22
N PHE A 151 13.26 21.03 6.23
CA PHE A 151 14.39 21.70 5.61
C PHE A 151 14.23 21.69 4.08
N THR A 152 13.49 22.66 3.54
CA THR A 152 13.66 23.00 2.12
C THR A 152 15.06 23.61 1.90
N THR A 153 15.94 22.87 1.23
CA THR A 153 17.31 23.32 0.87
C THR A 153 17.35 24.28 -0.32
N SER A 154 16.21 24.63 -0.92
CA SER A 154 16.18 25.67 -1.95
C SER A 154 16.20 27.05 -1.30
N VAL A 155 17.26 27.80 -1.56
CA VAL A 155 17.40 29.22 -1.26
C VAL A 155 16.22 29.98 -1.88
N GLY A 156 15.12 30.13 -1.12
CA GLY A 156 13.93 30.87 -1.54
C GLY A 156 12.56 30.26 -1.20
N ALA A 157 12.44 28.98 -0.81
CA ALA A 157 11.14 28.33 -0.63
C ALA A 157 10.47 28.53 0.75
N GLY A 158 11.14 29.17 1.72
CA GLY A 158 10.64 29.36 3.09
C GLY A 158 10.15 30.77 3.43
N LYS A 159 9.95 31.66 2.46
CA LYS A 159 9.48 33.03 2.74
C LYS A 159 7.96 33.06 2.88
N SER A 160 7.49 32.93 4.12
CA SER A 160 6.13 33.29 4.52
C SER A 160 5.91 34.81 4.35
N THR A 161 4.65 35.24 4.29
CA THR A 161 4.27 36.66 4.36
C THR A 161 4.56 37.28 5.73
N THR A 162 4.85 36.43 6.72
CA THR A 162 5.47 36.76 8.00
C THR A 162 6.97 36.47 7.90
N GLU A 163 7.85 37.25 8.56
CA GLU A 163 9.32 37.04 8.56
C GLU A 163 9.78 35.69 9.18
N VAL A 164 8.86 34.76 9.44
CA VAL A 164 9.08 33.48 10.12
C VAL A 164 8.95 32.34 9.10
N ASN A 165 9.81 31.32 9.19
CA ASN A 165 9.75 30.14 8.32
C ASN A 165 8.37 29.46 8.45
N GLY A 166 7.59 29.45 7.37
CA GLY A 166 6.24 28.88 7.36
C GLY A 166 6.21 27.39 7.73
N GLU A 167 7.21 26.61 7.32
CA GLU A 167 7.34 25.18 7.65
C GLU A 167 7.50 24.97 9.17
N PHE A 168 8.26 25.85 9.82
CA PHE A 168 8.42 25.81 11.27
C PHE A 168 7.10 26.13 11.99
N VAL A 169 6.36 27.14 11.52
CA VAL A 169 5.06 27.51 12.10
C VAL A 169 4.06 26.36 11.96
N PHE A 170 3.99 25.71 10.79
CA PHE A 170 3.14 24.53 10.61
C PHE A 170 3.52 23.37 11.54
N SER A 171 4.83 23.14 11.72
CA SER A 171 5.32 22.10 12.63
C SER A 171 4.94 22.40 14.09
N GLN A 172 5.07 23.66 14.53
CA GLN A 172 4.67 24.07 15.88
C GLN A 172 3.17 23.92 16.10
N ILE A 173 2.34 24.36 15.13
CA ILE A 173 0.88 24.21 15.21
C ILE A 173 0.51 22.72 15.29
N LEU A 174 1.14 21.86 14.49
CA LEU A 174 0.89 20.42 14.54
C LEU A 174 1.23 19.84 15.93
N VAL A 175 2.40 20.17 16.48
CA VAL A 175 2.81 19.74 17.82
C VAL A 175 1.83 20.24 18.88
N ASP A 176 1.45 21.52 18.83
CA ASP A 176 0.49 22.10 19.78
C ASP A 176 -0.89 21.43 19.68
N CYS A 177 -1.37 21.14 18.46
CA CYS A 177 -2.61 20.38 18.26
C CYS A 177 -2.52 18.97 18.87
N LEU A 178 -1.41 18.26 18.64
CA LEU A 178 -1.18 16.92 19.19
C LEU A 178 -1.10 16.93 20.73
N LEU A 179 -0.49 17.94 21.34
CA LEU A 179 -0.40 18.08 22.80
C LEU A 179 -1.73 18.48 23.44
N GLN A 180 -2.59 19.20 22.72
CA GLN A 180 -3.91 19.62 23.21
C GLN A 180 -5.00 18.57 23.01
N LEU A 181 -4.77 17.58 22.14
CA LEU A 181 -5.65 16.43 21.97
C LEU A 181 -5.71 15.65 23.29
N LYS A 182 -6.86 15.71 23.95
CA LYS A 182 -7.13 14.91 25.14
C LYS A 182 -7.42 13.48 24.69
N SER A 183 -6.52 12.56 24.98
CA SER A 183 -6.81 11.15 24.78
C SER A 183 -7.82 10.68 25.83
N THR A 184 -8.83 9.94 25.37
CA THR A 184 -9.81 9.26 26.20
C THR A 184 -9.55 7.76 26.19
N ASP A 185 -9.98 7.05 27.24
CA ASP A 185 -9.86 5.58 27.30
C ASP A 185 -10.59 4.89 26.12
N THR A 186 -11.54 5.59 25.48
CA THR A 186 -12.24 5.11 24.28
C THR A 186 -11.39 5.15 23.02
N ASP A 187 -10.42 6.07 22.90
CA ASP A 187 -9.62 6.22 21.67
C ASP A 187 -8.77 4.97 21.38
N LYS A 188 -8.22 4.35 22.44
CA LYS A 188 -7.48 3.08 22.31
C LYS A 188 -8.41 2.01 21.74
N ASN A 189 -9.62 1.87 22.27
CA ASN A 189 -10.58 0.85 21.85
C ASN A 189 -11.06 1.07 20.41
N GLU A 190 -11.26 2.33 20.00
CA GLU A 190 -11.62 2.68 18.62
C GLU A 190 -10.48 2.35 17.66
N LEU A 191 -9.23 2.69 18.01
CA LEU A 191 -8.04 2.30 17.23
C LEU A 191 -7.94 0.78 17.11
N MET A 192 -8.08 0.04 18.21
CA MET A 192 -8.03 -1.42 18.22
C MET A 192 -9.12 -2.01 17.32
N SER A 193 -10.34 -1.51 17.41
CA SER A 193 -11.46 -1.98 16.57
C SER A 193 -11.20 -1.72 15.09
N CYS A 194 -10.65 -0.55 14.75
CA CYS A 194 -10.29 -0.21 13.37
C CYS A 194 -9.23 -1.16 12.83
N CYS A 195 -8.14 -1.38 13.57
CA CYS A 195 -7.06 -2.28 13.16
C CYS A 195 -7.51 -3.74 13.07
N GLN A 196 -8.34 -4.22 14.00
CA GLN A 196 -8.89 -5.58 13.94
C GLN A 196 -9.70 -5.83 12.66
N ASN A 197 -10.50 -4.83 12.23
CA ASN A 197 -11.26 -4.92 10.99
C ASN A 197 -10.34 -4.87 9.75
N GLU A 198 -9.34 -3.98 9.73
CA GLU A 198 -8.40 -3.87 8.60
C GLU A 198 -7.59 -5.16 8.42
N TYR A 199 -7.09 -5.74 9.52
CA TYR A 199 -6.21 -6.91 9.51
C TYR A 199 -6.96 -8.25 9.64
N ASP A 200 -8.27 -8.28 9.37
CA ASP A 200 -9.06 -9.51 9.47
C ASP A 200 -8.50 -10.62 8.58
N GLY A 201 -8.22 -11.79 9.15
CA GLY A 201 -7.56 -12.92 8.47
C GLY A 201 -6.02 -12.85 8.41
N ASN A 202 -5.38 -11.78 8.90
CA ASN A 202 -3.93 -11.71 9.06
C ASN A 202 -3.53 -12.07 10.49
N HIS A 203 -3.30 -13.36 10.73
CA HIS A 203 -2.98 -13.85 12.08
C HIS A 203 -1.71 -13.25 12.69
N THR A 204 -0.73 -12.85 11.87
CA THR A 204 0.50 -12.22 12.35
C THR A 204 0.17 -10.86 12.96
N GLU A 205 -0.55 -10.01 12.22
CA GLU A 205 -0.93 -8.68 12.72
C GLU A 205 -1.94 -8.74 13.86
N LEU A 206 -2.90 -9.66 13.81
CA LEU A 206 -3.84 -9.86 14.92
C LEU A 206 -3.13 -10.32 16.21
N ASN A 207 -2.07 -11.12 16.10
CA ASN A 207 -1.25 -11.48 17.26
C ASN A 207 -0.44 -10.29 17.79
N ASN A 208 0.12 -9.46 16.91
CA ASN A 208 0.81 -8.22 17.30
C ASN A 208 -0.14 -7.25 18.01
N LEU A 209 -1.37 -7.11 17.50
CA LEU A 209 -2.42 -6.30 18.10
C LEU A 209 -2.81 -6.80 19.50
N ARG A 210 -2.95 -8.13 19.67
CA ARG A 210 -3.24 -8.70 21.00
C ARG A 210 -2.10 -8.43 21.98
N GLU A 211 -0.85 -8.61 21.56
CA GLU A 211 0.32 -8.28 22.39
C GLU A 211 0.30 -6.81 22.80
N PHE A 212 -0.01 -5.90 21.87
CA PHE A 212 -0.17 -4.49 22.20
C PHE A 212 -1.33 -4.23 23.15
N GLU A 213 -2.47 -4.89 22.97
CA GLU A 213 -3.64 -4.70 23.83
C GLU A 213 -3.33 -5.08 25.28
N GLU A 214 -2.67 -6.22 25.48
CA GLU A 214 -2.35 -6.84 26.77
C GLU A 214 -1.14 -6.18 27.47
N ASP A 215 -0.06 -5.89 26.74
CA ASP A 215 1.23 -5.48 27.32
C ASP A 215 1.53 -3.98 27.16
N TYR A 216 0.65 -3.19 26.53
CA TYR A 216 0.86 -1.75 26.41
C TYR A 216 0.80 -1.03 27.77
N SER A 217 1.83 -0.23 28.01
CA SER A 217 1.88 0.70 29.13
C SER A 217 2.49 2.03 28.68
N PRO A 218 2.07 3.18 29.25
CA PRO A 218 2.55 4.49 28.83
C PRO A 218 4.08 4.67 28.94
N ASP A 219 4.73 3.99 29.89
CA ASP A 219 6.19 3.99 30.06
C ASP A 219 6.95 3.26 28.94
N LYS A 220 6.28 2.39 28.17
CA LYS A 220 6.84 1.65 27.03
C LYS A 220 6.46 2.26 25.68
N VAL A 221 5.86 3.44 25.64
CA VAL A 221 5.32 4.04 24.40
C VAL A 221 6.36 4.15 23.28
N LEU A 222 7.59 4.57 23.61
CA LEU A 222 8.67 4.69 22.61
C LEU A 222 9.11 3.33 22.07
N TRP A 223 9.12 2.31 22.92
CA TRP A 223 9.47 0.95 22.49
C TRP A 223 8.42 0.41 21.52
N TRP A 224 7.13 0.58 21.85
CA TRP A 224 6.04 0.20 20.96
C TRP A 224 6.11 0.96 19.64
N TYR A 225 6.27 2.28 19.68
CA TYR A 225 6.38 3.12 18.47
C TYR A 225 7.56 2.74 17.55
N THR A 226 8.66 2.23 18.11
CA THR A 226 9.86 1.87 17.33
C THR A 226 9.96 0.38 17.01
N LYS A 227 9.00 -0.43 17.48
CA LYS A 227 8.91 -1.86 17.16
C LYS A 227 8.58 -2.02 15.68
N GLU A 228 9.27 -2.94 14.98
CA GLU A 228 9.04 -3.19 13.54
C GLU A 228 7.59 -3.64 13.25
N THR A 229 6.86 -4.12 14.25
CA THR A 229 5.47 -4.57 14.16
C THR A 229 4.44 -3.48 14.43
N PHE A 230 4.86 -2.23 14.66
CA PHE A 230 3.93 -1.13 14.94
C PHE A 230 3.51 -0.46 13.63
N PHE A 231 2.69 -1.20 12.86
CA PHE A 231 2.05 -0.88 11.57
C PHE A 231 3.00 -0.62 10.38
#